data_AF-A0A9D9JIL4-F1
#
_entry.id   AF-A0A9D9JIL4-F1
#
_cell.length_a   1.000
_cell.length_b   1.000
_cell.length_c   1.000
_cell.angle_alpha   90.00
_cell.angle_beta   90.00
_cell.angle_gamma   90.00
#
_symmetry.space_group_name_H-M   'P 1'
#
loop_
_entity.id
_entity.type
_entity.pdbx_description
1 polymer ?
#
loop_
_entity_poly.entity_id
_entity_poly.type
_entity_poly.pdbx_seq_one_letter_code
_entity_poly.pdbx_strand_id
1 'polypeptide(L)' 'MRETAGYAIVQSCILPLDLYYRVESHQWVRVEADGSVRLGYTDVAQTVAGRIL' A
#
# COMPACT_ATOMS: atom_id res chain seq x y z
N MET A 1 -4.15 -19.19 -7.32
CA MET A 1 -2.73 -18.82 -7.20
C MET A 1 -2.69 -17.36 -6.81
N ARG A 2 -2.24 -17.02 -5.59
CA ARG A 2 -1.91 -15.62 -5.26
C ARG A 2 -0.54 -15.37 -5.87
N GLU A 3 -0.46 -14.59 -6.95
CA GLU A 3 0.80 -13.94 -7.30
C GLU A 3 1.25 -13.17 -6.07
N THR A 4 2.38 -13.57 -5.49
CA THR A 4 2.98 -12.78 -4.43
C THR A 4 3.71 -11.67 -5.15
N ALA A 5 3.03 -10.53 -5.32
CA ALA A 5 3.68 -9.33 -5.77
C ALA A 5 4.90 -9.05 -4.89
N GLY A 6 6.03 -8.70 -5.52
CA GLY A 6 7.24 -8.33 -4.81
C GLY A 6 7.01 -7.10 -3.92
N TYR A 7 7.85 -6.93 -2.92
CA TYR A 7 7.85 -5.75 -2.06
C TYR A 7 9.27 -5.25 -1.83
N ALA A 8 9.42 -3.97 -1.53
CA ALA A 8 10.64 -3.38 -1.01
C ALA A 8 10.47 -3.06 0.48
N ILE A 9 11.58 -3.14 1.23
CA ILE A 9 11.65 -2.61 2.60
C ILE A 9 12.43 -1.30 2.54
N VAL A 10 11.81 -0.20 2.95
CA VAL A 10 12.42 1.14 2.98
C VAL A 10 12.16 1.75 4.34
N GLN A 11 13.22 2.09 5.08
CA GLN A 11 13.09 2.65 6.44
C GLN A 11 12.13 1.83 7.33
N SER A 12 12.30 0.51 7.30
CA SER A 12 11.46 -0.48 8.02
C SER A 12 9.97 -0.50 7.62
N CYS A 13 9.57 0.20 6.56
CA CYS A 13 8.23 0.13 5.99
C CYS A 13 8.19 -0.80 4.78
N ILE A 14 7.10 -1.53 4.61
CA ILE A 14 6.85 -2.41 3.47
C ILE A 14 6.15 -1.63 2.35
N LEU A 15 6.74 -1.65 1.15
CA LEU A 15 6.17 -1.08 -0.07
C LEU A 15 5.93 -2.18 -1.11
N PRO A 16 4.68 -2.64 -1.27
CA PRO A 16 4.31 -3.52 -2.39
C PRO A 16 4.57 -2.89 -3.75
N LEU A 17 5.13 -3.64 -4.71
CA LEU A 17 5.51 -3.11 -6.02
C LEU A 17 4.39 -3.16 -7.07
N ASP A 18 3.28 -3.81 -6.74
CA ASP A 18 2.09 -3.98 -7.60
C ASP A 18 0.99 -2.93 -7.35
N LEU A 19 1.27 -1.92 -6.53
CA LEU A 19 0.32 -0.87 -6.19
C LEU A 19 0.67 0.45 -6.88
N TYR A 20 -0.35 1.24 -7.17
CA TYR A 20 -0.19 2.64 -7.54
C TYR A 20 -0.18 3.50 -6.28
N TYR A 21 0.70 4.49 -6.21
CA TYR A 21 0.87 5.33 -5.03
C TYR A 21 0.54 6.79 -5.31
N ARG A 22 -0.15 7.42 -4.36
CA ARG A 22 -0.22 8.87 -4.23
C ARG A 22 0.61 9.25 -3.01
N VAL A 23 1.86 9.60 -3.25
CA VAL A 23 2.88 9.77 -2.22
C VAL A 23 2.53 10.91 -1.27
N GLU A 24 1.98 12.00 -1.81
CA GLU A 24 1.65 13.22 -1.07
C GLU A 24 0.59 13.01 0.01
N SER A 25 -0.30 12.03 -0.18
CA SER A 25 -1.38 11.70 0.77
C SER A 25 -1.19 10.34 1.45
N HIS A 26 -0.02 9.71 1.29
CA HIS A 26 0.29 8.38 1.83
C HIS A 26 -0.72 7.29 1.43
N GLN A 27 -1.30 7.37 0.24
CA GLN A 27 -2.31 6.43 -0.23
C GLN A 27 -1.76 5.46 -1.26
N TRP A 28 -2.34 4.27 -1.31
CA TRP A 28 -2.15 3.31 -2.39
C TRP A 28 -3.48 2.87 -3.00
N VAL A 29 -3.39 2.39 -4.23
CA VAL A 29 -4.51 1.92 -5.04
C VAL A 29 -4.13 0.59 -5.68
N ARG A 30 -5.02 -0.40 -5.58
CA ARG A 30 -5.00 -1.61 -6.40
C ARG A 30 -6.25 -1.68 -7.25
N VAL A 31 -6.08 -1.90 -8.54
CA VAL A 31 -7.19 -2.26 -9.44
C VAL A 31 -7.36 -3.77 -9.36
N GLU A 32 -8.55 -4.21 -8.97
CA GLU A 32 -8.90 -5.63 -8.90
C GLU A 32 -9.39 -6.12 -10.28
N ALA A 33 -9.46 -7.44 -10.46
CA ALA A 33 -9.80 -8.04 -11.76
C ALA A 33 -11.21 -7.70 -12.26
N ASP A 34 -12.15 -7.37 -11.36
CA ASP A 34 -13.52 -6.95 -11.68
C ASP A 34 -13.63 -5.46 -11.99
N GLY A 35 -12.51 -4.74 -12.07
CA GLY A 35 -12.45 -3.30 -12.29
C GLY A 35 -12.78 -2.48 -11.03
N SER A 36 -13.09 -3.12 -9.90
CA SER A 36 -13.18 -2.42 -8.62
C SER A 36 -11.80 -1.95 -8.15
N VAL A 37 -11.80 -0.98 -7.25
CA VAL A 37 -10.57 -0.39 -6.74
C VAL A 37 -10.50 -0.56 -5.23
N ARG A 38 -9.42 -1.17 -4.74
CA ARG A 38 -9.07 -1.19 -3.32
C ARG A 38 -8.13 -0.04 -3.02
N LEU A 39 -8.52 0.77 -2.05
CA LEU A 39 -7.74 1.90 -1.54
C LEU A 39 -7.26 1.59 -0.13
N GLY A 40 -6.12 2.14 0.24
CA GLY A 40 -5.62 2.10 1.60
C GLY A 40 -4.52 3.12 1.84
N TYR A 41 -4.04 3.16 3.07
CA TYR A 41 -2.88 3.96 3.45
C TYR A 41 -1.62 3.11 3.44
N THR A 42 -0.50 3.74 3.10
CA THR A 42 0.84 3.14 3.11
C THR A 42 1.26 2.74 4.52
N ASP A 43 2.19 1.80 4.62
CA ASP A 43 2.80 1.41 5.90
C ASP A 43 3.50 2.60 6.59
N VAL A 44 4.04 3.53 5.78
CA VAL A 44 4.55 4.83 6.27
C VAL A 44 3.46 5.60 7.01
N ALA A 45 2.25 5.70 6.44
CA ALA A 45 1.14 6.40 7.09
C ALA A 45 0.71 5.70 8.38
N GLN A 46 0.63 4.37 8.41
CA GLN A 46 0.32 3.64 9.64
C GLN A 46 1.38 3.89 10.72
N THR A 47 2.66 3.84 10.35
CA THR A 47 3.78 4.06 11.26
C THR A 47 3.76 5.48 11.84
N VAL A 48 3.47 6.49 11.02
CA VAL A 48 3.37 7.89 11.46
C VAL A 48 2.11 8.16 12.27
N ALA A 49 0.98 7.56 11.90
CA ALA A 49 -0.29 7.72 12.61
C ALA A 49 -0.28 7.06 13.99
N GLY A 50 0.53 6.01 14.17
CA GLY A 50 0.57 5.21 15.39
C GLY A 50 -0.68 4.33 15.51
N ARG A 51 -1.25 4.24 16.72
CA ARG A 51 -2.41 3.39 16.96
C ARG A 51 -3.67 3.98 16.31
N ILE A 52 -4.23 3.24 15.35
CA ILE A 52 -5.56 3.50 14.78
C ILE A 52 -6.62 2.85 15.71
N LEU A 53 -7.70 3.59 16.02
CA LEU A 53 -8.78 3.16 16.91
C LEU A 53 -9.90 2.42 16.16
#